data_AF-A0AAV4C1H5-F1
#
_entry.id   AF-A0AAV4C1H5-F1
#
_cell.length_a   1.000
_cell.length_b   1.000
_cell.length_c   1.000
_cell.angle_alpha   90.00
_cell.angle_beta   90.00
_cell.angle_gamma   90.00
#
_symmetry.space_group_name_H-M   'P 1'
#
loop_
_entity.id
_entity.type
_entity.pdbx_description
1 polymer ?
#
loop_
_entity_poly.entity_id
_entity_poly.type
_entity_poly.pdbx_seq_one_letter_code
_entity_poly.pdbx_strand_id
1 'polypeptide(L)'
;MVYFNTGLIQQWPPSTSASYNNDLIQHWPHSTLASLNNGLIQHQSHTTMASFNIGLTQQWPHSTLASFNFGLTQQWSHHRSHSKLVSFKTGLIQNWSHSTLASFINGLIQHWPY
;
A
#
# COMPACT_ATOMS: atom_id res chain seq x y z
N MET A 1 -14.77 -1.72 16.38
CA MET A 1 -13.60 -1.13 15.71
C MET A 1 -12.38 -1.87 16.25
N VAL A 2 -11.66 -2.62 15.41
CA VAL A 2 -10.55 -3.46 15.89
C VAL A 2 -9.24 -2.70 15.75
N TYR A 3 -8.44 -2.72 16.81
CA TYR A 3 -7.11 -2.11 16.90
C TYR A 3 -6.09 -3.20 17.21
N PHE A 4 -5.04 -3.31 16.41
CA PHE A 4 -3.89 -4.15 16.72
C PHE A 4 -2.65 -3.27 16.84
N ASN A 5 -1.80 -3.59 17.82
CA ASN A 5 -0.68 -2.73 18.22
C ASN A 5 0.67 -3.18 17.67
N THR A 6 0.84 -4.49 17.45
CA THR A 6 2.02 -5.12 16.84
C THR A 6 1.68 -6.56 16.47
N GLY A 7 2.10 -7.03 15.30
CA GLY A 7 1.86 -8.42 14.91
C GLY A 7 2.63 -8.88 13.68
N LEU A 8 2.88 -10.19 13.63
CA LEU A 8 3.37 -10.90 12.45
C LEU A 8 2.20 -11.71 11.89
N ILE A 9 1.70 -11.34 10.72
CA ILE A 9 0.49 -11.91 10.13
C ILE A 9 0.84 -12.51 8.79
N GLN A 10 0.73 -13.83 8.69
CA GLN A 10 0.97 -14.51 7.42
C GLN A 10 -0.15 -14.23 6.40
N GLN A 11 -1.40 -14.36 6.82
CA GLN A 11 -2.54 -14.07 5.96
C GLN A 11 -3.52 -13.20 6.73
N TRP A 12 -3.74 -12.00 6.18
CA TRP A 12 -4.75 -11.10 6.70
C TRP A 12 -6.14 -11.60 6.28
N PRO A 13 -7.07 -11.84 7.21
CA PRO A 13 -8.42 -12.23 6.85
C PRO A 13 -9.17 -11.04 6.26
N PRO A 14 -10.05 -11.24 5.26
CA PRO A 14 -10.89 -10.17 4.74
C PRO A 14 -11.62 -9.43 5.86
N SER A 15 -11.39 -8.13 5.99
CA SER A 15 -11.88 -7.38 7.14
C SER A 15 -11.99 -5.88 6.87
N THR A 16 -12.76 -5.21 7.72
CA THR A 16 -12.84 -3.76 7.79
C THR A 16 -12.35 -3.31 9.16
N SER A 17 -11.30 -2.49 9.18
CA SER A 17 -10.62 -2.07 10.39
C SER A 17 -10.30 -0.58 10.36
N ALA A 18 -10.21 0.04 11.53
CA ALA A 18 -9.90 1.46 11.59
C ALA A 18 -8.41 1.71 11.50
N SER A 19 -7.61 1.12 12.38
CA SER A 19 -6.19 1.43 12.40
C SER A 19 -5.32 0.29 12.89
N TYR A 20 -4.13 0.24 12.31
CA TYR A 20 -3.05 -0.67 12.64
C TYR A 20 -1.76 0.08 12.92
N ASN A 21 -1.02 -0.39 13.92
CA ASN A 21 0.31 0.08 14.24
C ASN A 21 1.27 -1.11 14.17
N ASN A 22 2.43 -0.91 13.54
CA ASN A 22 3.57 -1.82 13.56
C ASN A 22 3.26 -3.28 13.18
N ASP A 23 2.88 -3.53 11.93
CA ASP A 23 2.58 -4.88 11.47
C ASP A 23 3.51 -5.35 10.33
N LEU A 24 3.89 -6.62 10.39
CA LEU A 24 4.53 -7.34 9.30
C LEU A 24 3.51 -8.31 8.70
N ILE A 25 3.09 -8.06 7.46
CA ILE A 25 2.00 -8.78 6.81
C ILE A 25 2.52 -9.40 5.52
N GLN A 26 2.44 -10.73 5.41
CA GLN A 26 2.87 -11.40 4.18
C GLN A 26 1.82 -11.23 3.07
N HIS A 27 0.56 -11.60 3.34
CA HIS A 27 -0.53 -11.43 2.39
C HIS A 27 -1.68 -10.61 2.98
N TRP A 28 -2.03 -9.52 2.30
CA TRP A 28 -3.18 -8.69 2.64
C TRP A 28 -4.20 -8.63 1.50
N PRO A 29 -5.12 -9.61 1.43
CA PRO A 29 -6.22 -9.60 0.47
C PRO A 29 -7.49 -8.90 1.02
N HIS A 30 -8.33 -8.40 0.10
CA HIS A 30 -9.77 -8.12 0.31
C HIS A 30 -10.13 -7.40 1.61
N SER A 31 -9.52 -6.25 1.87
CA SER A 31 -9.71 -5.54 3.13
C SER A 31 -9.86 -4.04 2.96
N THR A 32 -10.56 -3.43 3.91
CA THR A 32 -10.67 -1.98 4.02
C THR A 32 -10.02 -1.51 5.31
N LEU A 33 -9.08 -0.58 5.20
CA LEU A 33 -8.37 -0.01 6.33
C LEU A 33 -8.42 1.52 6.30
N ALA A 34 -8.72 2.17 7.42
CA ALA A 34 -8.57 3.62 7.48
C ALA A 34 -7.08 4.02 7.50
N SER A 35 -6.28 3.51 8.45
CA SER A 35 -4.87 3.90 8.56
C SER A 35 -3.93 2.77 8.98
N LEU A 36 -2.77 2.68 8.33
CA LEU A 36 -1.61 1.92 8.79
C LEU A 36 -0.46 2.88 9.08
N ASN A 37 0.04 2.88 10.32
CA ASN A 37 1.11 3.83 10.68
C ASN A 37 2.50 3.32 10.27
N ASN A 38 2.80 2.07 10.61
CA ASN A 38 4.09 1.44 10.33
C ASN A 38 3.83 0.02 9.85
N GLY A 39 4.27 -0.32 8.64
CA GLY A 39 4.03 -1.64 8.12
C GLY A 39 5.00 -2.09 7.05
N LEU A 40 5.26 -3.39 7.05
CA LEU A 40 5.90 -4.09 5.94
C LEU A 40 4.91 -5.08 5.37
N ILE A 41 4.55 -4.89 4.10
CA ILE A 41 3.58 -5.71 3.41
C ILE A 41 4.25 -6.38 2.21
N GLN A 42 4.25 -7.71 2.16
CA GLN A 42 4.84 -8.40 1.01
C GLN A 42 3.91 -8.34 -0.20
N HIS A 43 2.64 -8.68 -0.01
CA HIS A 43 1.66 -8.66 -1.09
C HIS A 43 0.31 -8.10 -0.64
N GLN A 44 -0.13 -7.02 -1.29
CA GLN A 44 -1.40 -6.35 -1.00
C GLN A 44 -2.30 -6.36 -2.24
N SER A 45 -3.48 -6.97 -2.14
CA SER A 45 -4.41 -7.09 -3.27
C SER A 45 -5.87 -6.87 -2.90
N HIS A 46 -6.63 -6.25 -3.80
CA HIS A 46 -8.06 -5.97 -3.58
C HIS A 46 -8.34 -5.21 -2.28
N THR A 47 -7.46 -4.27 -1.93
CA THR A 47 -7.57 -3.51 -0.68
C THR A 47 -7.86 -2.05 -0.93
N THR A 48 -8.57 -1.44 0.01
CA THR A 48 -8.76 0.01 0.07
C THR A 48 -8.16 0.52 1.37
N MET A 49 -7.23 1.46 1.28
CA MET A 49 -6.57 2.07 2.42
C MET A 49 -6.64 3.60 2.32
N ALA A 50 -7.01 4.29 3.39
CA ALA A 50 -7.04 5.76 3.35
C ALA A 50 -5.65 6.36 3.59
N SER A 51 -4.88 5.84 4.54
CA SER A 51 -3.52 6.30 4.80
C SER A 51 -2.53 5.19 5.14
N PHE A 52 -1.33 5.31 4.57
CA PHE A 52 -0.15 4.55 4.97
C PHE A 52 0.96 5.55 5.34
N ASN A 53 1.36 5.60 6.60
CA ASN A 53 2.30 6.62 7.05
C ASN A 53 3.75 6.23 6.72
N ILE A 54 4.23 5.12 7.26
CA ILE A 54 5.58 4.59 7.01
C ILE A 54 5.45 3.16 6.53
N GLY A 55 5.82 2.91 5.27
CA GLY A 55 5.49 1.66 4.61
C GLY A 55 6.54 1.13 3.66
N LEU A 56 6.73 -0.18 3.72
CA LEU A 56 7.44 -0.94 2.71
C LEU A 56 6.47 -1.92 2.07
N THR A 57 6.35 -1.90 0.75
CA THR A 57 5.50 -2.85 0.03
C THR A 57 6.22 -3.47 -1.15
N GLN A 58 6.23 -4.81 -1.24
CA GLN A 58 6.76 -5.45 -2.44
C GLN A 58 5.77 -5.36 -3.61
N GLN A 59 4.52 -5.78 -3.40
CA GLN A 59 3.52 -5.91 -4.47
C GLN A 59 2.20 -5.22 -4.11
N TRP A 60 1.72 -4.35 -4.99
CA TRP A 60 0.45 -3.61 -4.81
C TRP A 60 -0.51 -3.69 -6.02
N PRO A 61 -1.01 -4.88 -6.41
CA PRO A 61 -2.04 -5.00 -7.43
C PRO A 61 -3.46 -4.71 -6.95
N HIS A 62 -4.33 -4.26 -7.86
CA HIS A 62 -5.79 -4.14 -7.66
C HIS A 62 -6.20 -3.41 -6.37
N SER A 63 -5.46 -2.38 -5.96
CA SER A 63 -5.66 -1.76 -4.66
C SER A 63 -5.68 -0.23 -4.76
N THR A 64 -6.40 0.39 -3.84
CA THR A 64 -6.57 1.85 -3.76
C THR A 64 -5.94 2.37 -2.48
N LEU A 65 -5.08 3.38 -2.59
CA LEU A 65 -4.51 4.11 -1.48
C LEU A 65 -4.76 5.61 -1.67
N ALA A 66 -5.34 6.28 -0.68
CA ALA A 66 -5.54 7.72 -0.77
C ALA A 66 -4.26 8.50 -0.44
N SER A 67 -3.51 8.11 0.59
CA SER A 67 -2.28 8.82 0.97
C SER A 67 -1.17 7.88 1.43
N PHE A 68 0.04 8.11 0.92
CA PHE A 68 1.25 7.46 1.39
C PHE A 68 2.28 8.53 1.78
N ASN A 69 2.66 8.59 3.06
CA ASN A 69 3.58 9.64 3.52
C ASN A 69 5.05 9.30 3.23
N PHE A 70 5.52 8.14 3.72
CA PHE A 70 6.90 7.67 3.57
C PHE A 70 6.88 6.22 3.10
N GLY A 71 7.15 6.00 1.81
CA GLY A 71 6.99 4.70 1.18
C GLY A 71 8.18 4.20 0.39
N LEU A 72 8.44 2.90 0.42
CA LEU A 72 9.13 2.23 -0.68
C LEU A 72 8.19 1.17 -1.26
N THR A 73 8.03 1.18 -2.57
CA THR A 73 7.24 0.16 -3.27
C THR A 73 8.04 -0.45 -4.42
N GLN A 74 8.20 -1.76 -4.42
CA GLN A 74 8.91 -2.42 -5.51
C GLN A 74 8.05 -2.45 -6.79
N GLN A 75 6.79 -2.89 -6.68
CA GLN A 75 5.89 -2.97 -7.82
C GLN A 75 4.51 -2.43 -7.45
N TRP A 76 4.20 -1.26 -8.01
CA TRP A 76 2.88 -0.66 -7.96
C TRP A 76 2.08 -1.12 -9.18
N SER A 77 1.29 -2.17 -8.93
CA SER A 77 0.48 -2.90 -9.89
C SER A 77 1.24 -3.72 -10.95
N HIS A 78 0.49 -4.59 -11.62
CA HIS A 78 0.95 -5.52 -12.65
C HIS A 78 0.25 -5.28 -14.00
N HIS A 79 0.76 -5.92 -15.05
CA HIS A 79 0.38 -5.75 -16.47
C HIS A 79 -1.14 -5.86 -16.77
N ARG A 80 -1.94 -6.43 -15.88
CA ARG A 80 -3.40 -6.59 -16.06
C ARG A 80 -4.24 -6.04 -14.90
N SER A 81 -3.61 -5.30 -14.00
CA SER A 81 -4.20 -4.85 -12.74
C SER A 81 -4.20 -3.34 -12.68
N HIS A 82 -5.34 -2.74 -12.35
CA HIS A 82 -5.42 -1.30 -12.11
C HIS A 82 -5.37 -1.01 -10.61
N SER A 83 -4.38 -0.22 -10.20
CA SER A 83 -4.29 0.34 -8.85
C SER A 83 -4.40 1.87 -8.89
N LYS A 84 -4.78 2.45 -7.76
CA LYS A 84 -4.93 3.91 -7.62
C LYS A 84 -4.18 4.40 -6.39
N LEU A 85 -3.40 5.47 -6.59
CA LEU A 85 -2.76 6.24 -5.53
C LEU A 85 -3.15 7.70 -5.70
N VAL A 86 -3.72 8.33 -4.68
CA VAL A 86 -4.07 9.76 -4.80
C VAL A 86 -2.85 10.64 -4.49
N SER A 87 -2.20 10.44 -3.34
CA SER A 87 -0.99 11.20 -2.99
C SER A 87 0.12 10.33 -2.44
N PHE A 88 1.34 10.65 -2.86
CA PHE A 88 2.55 10.07 -2.32
C PHE A 88 3.56 11.19 -2.00
N LYS A 89 3.83 11.36 -0.70
CA LYS A 89 4.58 12.52 -0.23
C LYS A 89 6.09 12.30 -0.34
N THR A 90 6.60 11.17 0.15
CA THR A 90 8.03 10.90 0.15
C THR A 90 8.33 9.43 -0.09
N GLY A 91 9.26 9.13 -0.99
CA GLY A 91 9.70 7.75 -1.19
C GLY A 91 10.09 7.35 -2.61
N LEU A 92 10.14 6.05 -2.85
CA LEU A 92 10.54 5.46 -4.13
C LEU A 92 9.54 4.40 -4.57
N ILE A 93 9.21 4.42 -5.85
CA ILE A 93 8.50 3.33 -6.51
C ILE A 93 9.41 2.79 -7.60
N GLN A 94 9.80 1.52 -7.53
CA GLN A 94 10.69 0.95 -8.54
C GLN A 94 9.94 0.77 -9.87
N ASN A 95 8.84 0.03 -9.86
CA ASN A 95 8.00 -0.16 -11.05
C ASN A 95 6.59 0.36 -10.81
N TRP A 96 6.18 1.35 -11.59
CA TRP A 96 4.80 1.78 -11.71
C TRP A 96 4.23 1.21 -13.01
N SER A 97 3.07 0.57 -12.97
CA SER A 97 2.42 0.11 -14.20
C SER A 97 0.90 0.18 -14.08
N HIS A 98 0.22 0.45 -15.20
CA HIS A 98 -1.23 0.36 -15.34
C HIS A 98 -2.03 0.99 -14.17
N SER A 99 -1.56 2.12 -13.63
CA SER A 99 -2.08 2.71 -12.39
C SER A 99 -2.18 4.23 -12.47
N THR A 100 -3.07 4.80 -11.66
CA THR A 100 -3.29 6.25 -11.60
C THR A 100 -2.63 6.86 -10.36
N LEU A 101 -1.90 7.96 -10.56
CA LEU A 101 -1.25 8.75 -9.52
C LEU A 101 -1.66 10.22 -9.70
N ALA A 102 -2.28 10.83 -8.69
CA ALA A 102 -2.71 12.22 -8.82
C ALA A 102 -1.64 13.23 -8.36
N SER A 103 -0.83 12.90 -7.35
CA SER A 103 0.22 13.79 -6.85
C SER A 103 1.40 13.02 -6.26
N PHE A 104 2.60 13.53 -6.52
CA PHE A 104 3.86 12.96 -6.06
C PHE A 104 4.81 14.11 -5.72
N ILE A 105 5.22 14.22 -4.45
CA ILE A 105 5.93 15.42 -3.97
C ILE A 105 7.45 15.22 -3.99
N ASN A 106 7.98 14.38 -3.10
CA ASN A 106 9.42 14.19 -2.91
C ASN A 106 9.82 12.73 -3.12
N GLY A 107 10.08 12.31 -4.34
CA GLY A 107 10.47 10.93 -4.57
C GLY A 107 11.00 10.63 -5.95
N LEU A 108 11.13 9.34 -6.23
CA LEU A 108 11.52 8.84 -7.54
C LEU A 108 10.61 7.69 -7.96
N ILE A 109 10.28 7.65 -9.26
CA ILE A 109 9.69 6.46 -9.88
C ILE A 109 10.64 6.00 -10.97
N GLN A 110 11.23 4.81 -10.81
CA GLN A 110 12.32 4.37 -11.69
C GLN A 110 11.80 3.91 -13.05
N HIS A 111 10.71 3.15 -13.07
CA HIS A 111 10.07 2.68 -14.29
C HIS A 111 8.62 3.14 -14.30
N TRP A 112 8.30 4.07 -15.20
CA TRP A 112 6.94 4.54 -15.46
C TRP A 112 6.40 3.85 -16.72
N PRO A 113 5.11 3.48 -16.81
CA PRO A 113 4.57 2.88 -18.02
C PRO A 113 4.50 3.95 -19.11
N TYR A 114 4.94 3.58 -20.32
CA TYR A 114 4.70 4.36 -21.54
C TYR A 114 3.25 4.25 -21.98
#